data_AF-A0A2I0LDJ3-F1
#
_entry.id   AF-A0A2I0LDJ3-F1
#
_cell.length_a   1.000
_cell.length_b   1.000
_cell.length_c   1.000
_cell.angle_alpha   90.00
_cell.angle_beta   90.00
_cell.angle_gamma   90.00
#
_symmetry.space_group_name_H-M   'P 1'
#
loop_
_entity.id
_entity.type
_entity.pdbx_description
1 polymer ?
#
loop_
_entity_poly.entity_id
_entity_poly.type
_entity_poly.pdbx_seq_one_letter_code
_entity_poly.pdbx_strand_id
1 'polypeptide(L)'
;MFITVDGFNKTGIPSTLWNLMEPYSKIDRPSGIAVLAIVILVLSNLASNVPTLLLLGGRVAASAAAISSTEEKKSWLILAWVSTVAGNLSLLGSAANLIVCEEAQRASGLGYTLSFWGHLKFGVPSTIIVTAIGLTLTR
;
A
#
# COMPACT_ATOMS: atom_id res chain seq x y z
N MET A 1 9.93 -14.12 -3.79
CA MET A 1 9.31 -12.78 -3.97
C MET A 1 9.98 -11.98 -5.09
N PHE A 2 11.29 -11.76 -5.10
CA PHE A 2 11.93 -10.98 -6.19
C PHE A 2 11.77 -11.61 -7.59
N ILE A 3 11.96 -12.93 -7.72
CA ILE A 3 11.76 -13.65 -9.00
C ILE A 3 10.29 -13.60 -9.45
N THR A 4 9.33 -13.71 -8.53
CA THR A 4 7.90 -13.64 -8.87
C THR A 4 7.47 -12.24 -9.26
N VAL A 5 8.05 -11.20 -8.64
CA VAL A 5 7.83 -9.80 -9.01
C VAL A 5 8.45 -9.49 -10.38
N ASP A 6 9.65 -9.98 -10.64
CA ASP A 6 10.29 -9.86 -11.96
C ASP A 6 9.50 -10.59 -13.05
N GLY A 7 9.04 -11.82 -12.76
CA GLY A 7 8.15 -12.57 -13.64
C GLY A 7 6.83 -11.85 -13.92
N PHE A 8 6.21 -11.25 -12.89
CA PHE A 8 4.99 -10.46 -13.07
C PHE A 8 5.22 -9.18 -13.87
N ASN A 9 6.35 -8.49 -13.67
CA ASN A 9 6.75 -7.34 -14.48
C ASN A 9 6.90 -7.71 -15.96
N LYS A 10 7.41 -8.91 -16.27
CA LYS A 10 7.54 -9.41 -17.64
C LYS A 10 6.20 -9.69 -18.34
N THR A 11 5.10 -9.87 -17.59
CA THR A 11 3.76 -10.07 -18.19
C THR A 11 3.18 -8.80 -18.83
N GLY A 12 3.73 -7.63 -18.53
CA GLY A 12 3.20 -6.34 -18.99
C GLY A 12 1.95 -5.86 -18.25
N ILE A 13 1.33 -6.70 -17.40
CA ILE A 13 0.14 -6.33 -16.61
C ILE A 13 0.40 -5.09 -15.72
N PRO A 14 1.53 -4.99 -14.98
CA PRO A 14 1.82 -3.80 -14.17
C PRO A 14 1.92 -2.52 -15.01
N SER A 15 2.52 -2.60 -16.20
CA SER A 15 2.61 -1.45 -17.12
C SER A 15 1.26 -1.05 -17.68
N THR A 16 0.40 -2.00 -18.05
CA THR A 16 -0.94 -1.70 -18.54
C THR A 16 -1.80 -1.04 -17.45
N LEU A 17 -1.74 -1.58 -16.22
CA LEU A 17 -2.42 -0.99 -15.07
C LEU A 17 -1.92 0.43 -14.80
N TRP A 18 -0.60 0.64 -14.83
CA TRP A 18 0.01 1.96 -14.65
C TRP A 18 -0.46 2.96 -15.71
N ASN A 19 -0.39 2.59 -16.99
CA ASN A 19 -0.79 3.48 -18.08
C ASN A 19 -2.27 3.89 -18.00
N LEU A 20 -3.12 3.02 -17.46
CA LEU A 20 -4.53 3.31 -17.23
C LEU A 20 -4.75 4.28 -16.07
N MET A 21 -4.00 4.11 -14.97
CA MET A 21 -4.17 4.93 -13.75
C MET A 21 -3.41 6.27 -13.80
N GLU A 22 -2.28 6.34 -14.50
CA GLU A 22 -1.36 7.47 -14.49
C GLU A 22 -2.03 8.83 -14.80
N PRO A 23 -2.93 8.95 -15.79
CA PRO A 23 -3.62 10.22 -16.06
C PRO A 23 -4.40 10.75 -14.86
N TYR A 24 -4.88 9.86 -13.99
CA TYR A 24 -5.69 10.16 -12.82
C TYR A 24 -4.89 10.20 -11.52
N SER A 25 -3.65 9.70 -11.49
CA SER A 25 -2.83 9.57 -10.28
C SER A 25 -1.70 10.59 -10.18
N LYS A 26 -1.78 11.70 -10.92
CA LYS A 26 -0.78 12.77 -10.88
C LYS A 26 -0.75 13.45 -9.51
N ILE A 27 0.45 13.65 -8.97
CA ILE A 27 0.68 14.15 -7.60
C ILE A 27 0.51 15.68 -7.52
N ASP A 28 0.39 16.34 -8.69
CA ASP A 28 0.13 17.79 -8.83
C ASP A 28 -1.17 18.25 -8.15
N ARG A 29 -2.11 17.34 -7.89
CA ARG A 29 -3.42 17.64 -7.33
C ARG A 29 -3.83 16.66 -6.22
N PRO A 30 -4.62 17.12 -5.22
CA PRO A 30 -5.08 16.25 -4.14
C PRO A 30 -5.87 15.01 -4.59
N SER A 31 -6.67 15.14 -5.67
CA SER A 31 -7.44 14.02 -6.20
C SER A 31 -6.54 12.92 -6.78
N GLY A 32 -5.42 13.28 -7.40
CA GLY A 32 -4.49 12.29 -7.96
C GLY A 32 -3.65 11.60 -6.89
N ILE A 33 -3.30 12.32 -5.82
CA ILE A 33 -2.74 11.70 -4.60
C ILE A 33 -3.72 10.68 -4.01
N ALA A 34 -5.02 11.01 -3.95
CA ALA A 34 -6.03 10.08 -3.43
C ALA A 34 -6.16 8.83 -4.30
N VAL A 35 -6.19 8.97 -5.64
CA VAL A 35 -6.22 7.84 -6.58
C VAL A 35 -4.96 6.98 -6.41
N LEU A 36 -3.78 7.59 -6.35
CA LEU A 36 -2.52 6.89 -6.13
C LEU A 36 -2.55 6.10 -4.82
N ALA A 37 -3.01 6.71 -3.73
CA ALA A 37 -3.11 6.07 -2.43
C ALA A 37 -4.07 4.86 -2.45
N ILE A 38 -5.22 4.97 -3.12
CA ILE A 38 -6.16 3.85 -3.28
C ILE A 38 -5.50 2.70 -4.04
N VAL A 39 -4.79 2.98 -5.13
CA VAL A 39 -4.10 1.93 -5.89
C VAL A 39 -3.04 1.24 -5.04
N ILE A 40 -2.23 2.00 -4.30
CA ILE A 40 -1.21 1.44 -3.42
C ILE A 40 -1.85 0.60 -2.31
N LEU A 41 -2.93 1.06 -1.68
CA LEU A 41 -3.66 0.31 -0.65
C LEU A 41 -4.12 -1.07 -1.16
N VAL A 42 -4.72 -1.09 -2.35
CA VAL A 42 -5.21 -2.32 -2.99
C VAL A 42 -4.03 -3.23 -3.36
N LEU A 43 -3.02 -2.69 -4.03
CA LEU A 43 -1.89 -3.48 -4.52
C LEU A 43 -1.05 -4.04 -3.35
N SER A 44 -0.85 -3.28 -2.28
CA SER A 44 -0.16 -3.75 -1.07
C SER A 44 -0.90 -4.89 -0.39
N ASN A 45 -2.24 -4.93 -0.42
CA ASN A 45 -2.99 -6.06 0.15
C ASN A 45 -3.00 -7.30 -0.75
N LEU A 46 -2.80 -7.15 -2.06
CA LEU A 46 -2.75 -8.27 -3.01
C LEU A 46 -1.35 -8.86 -3.17
N ALA A 47 -0.33 -8.00 -3.25
CA ALA A 47 1.04 -8.38 -3.58
C ALA A 47 2.02 -8.21 -2.40
N SER A 48 1.59 -7.63 -1.27
CA SER A 48 2.43 -7.16 -0.15
C SER A 48 3.18 -5.84 -0.45
N ASN A 49 3.71 -5.23 0.63
CA ASN A 49 4.34 -3.90 0.59
C ASN A 49 5.59 -3.86 -0.29
N VAL A 50 6.52 -4.81 -0.11
CA VAL A 50 7.80 -4.83 -0.84
C VAL A 50 7.58 -4.99 -2.36
N PRO A 51 6.75 -5.93 -2.84
CA PRO A 51 6.42 -6.03 -4.27
C PRO A 51 5.75 -4.78 -4.81
N THR A 52 4.83 -4.19 -4.06
CA THR A 52 4.14 -2.96 -4.46
C THR A 52 5.12 -1.82 -4.71
N LEU A 53 6.11 -1.65 -3.82
CA LEU A 53 7.20 -0.69 -4.00
C LEU A 53 8.03 -0.98 -5.26
N LEU A 54 8.37 -2.25 -5.51
CA LEU A 54 9.16 -2.65 -6.69
C LEU A 54 8.37 -2.51 -8.01
N LEU A 55 7.05 -2.68 -7.97
CA LEU A 55 6.17 -2.59 -9.15
C LEU A 55 5.82 -1.13 -9.51
N LEU A 56 5.55 -0.29 -8.51
CA LEU A 56 5.06 1.08 -8.71
C LEU A 56 6.17 2.14 -8.59
N GLY A 57 7.19 1.92 -7.76
CA GLY A 57 8.14 2.96 -7.36
C GLY A 57 8.78 3.71 -8.51
N GLY A 58 9.41 2.99 -9.45
CA GLY A 58 10.06 3.62 -10.60
C GLY A 58 9.11 4.42 -11.49
N ARG A 59 7.86 3.95 -11.67
CA ARG A 59 6.87 4.61 -12.53
C ARG A 59 6.27 5.85 -11.86
N VAL A 60 5.93 5.73 -10.57
CA VAL A 60 5.44 6.84 -9.74
C VAL A 60 6.48 7.95 -9.63
N ALA A 61 7.74 7.59 -9.37
CA ALA A 61 8.84 8.54 -9.29
C ALA A 61 9.12 9.23 -10.63
N ALA A 62 9.16 8.47 -11.74
CA ALA A 62 9.37 9.05 -13.07
C ALA A 62 8.26 10.04 -13.45
N SER A 63 7.00 9.68 -13.18
CA SER A 63 5.84 10.56 -13.45
C SER A 63 5.88 11.83 -12.61
N ALA A 64 6.32 11.74 -11.36
CA ALA A 64 6.45 12.89 -10.45
C ALA A 64 7.67 13.77 -10.78
N ALA A 65 8.80 13.16 -11.17
CA ALA A 65 10.01 13.86 -11.58
C ALA A 65 9.80 14.73 -12.82
N ALA A 66 8.86 14.33 -13.71
CA ALA A 66 8.44 15.15 -14.85
C ALA A 66 7.76 16.47 -14.43
N ILE A 67 7.29 16.59 -13.19
CA ILE A 67 6.70 17.80 -12.63
C ILE A 67 7.79 18.63 -11.92
N SER A 68 8.45 18.04 -10.91
CA SER A 68 9.60 18.64 -10.22
C SER A 68 10.35 17.63 -9.35
N SER A 69 11.57 17.96 -8.96
CA SER A 69 12.37 17.15 -8.01
C SER A 69 11.76 17.10 -6.60
N THR A 70 10.95 18.10 -6.23
CA THR A 70 10.19 18.10 -4.96
C THR A 70 9.06 17.08 -5.02
N GLU A 71 8.32 17.03 -6.13
CA GLU A 71 7.23 16.08 -6.32
C GLU A 71 7.75 14.64 -6.40
N GLU A 72 8.94 14.41 -6.97
CA GLU A 72 9.58 13.09 -6.95
C GLU A 72 9.80 12.57 -5.52
N LYS A 73 10.38 13.39 -4.64
CA LYS A 73 10.59 13.02 -3.22
C LYS A 73 9.27 12.77 -2.50
N LYS A 74 8.28 13.62 -2.76
CA LYS A 74 6.93 13.47 -2.21
C LYS A 74 6.26 12.17 -2.68
N SER A 75 6.49 11.78 -3.92
CA SER A 75 5.97 10.53 -4.49
C SER A 75 6.50 9.30 -3.77
N TRP A 76 7.81 9.28 -3.46
CA TRP A 76 8.43 8.23 -2.66
C TRP A 76 7.90 8.20 -1.23
N LEU A 77 7.68 9.37 -0.62
CA LEU A 77 7.15 9.48 0.73
C LEU A 77 5.70 8.97 0.81
N ILE A 78 4.85 9.36 -0.14
CA ILE A 78 3.47 8.87 -0.25
C ILE A 78 3.49 7.35 -0.46
N LEU A 79 4.33 6.86 -1.38
CA LEU A 79 4.42 5.44 -1.67
C LEU A 79 4.87 4.63 -0.45
N ALA A 80 5.91 5.09 0.25
CA ALA A 80 6.41 4.45 1.47
C ALA A 80 5.35 4.47 2.58
N TRP A 81 4.71 5.61 2.82
CA TRP A 81 3.68 5.75 3.84
C TRP A 81 2.48 4.84 3.56
N VAL A 82 1.85 5.00 2.39
CA VAL A 82 0.62 4.30 2.07
C VAL A 82 0.86 2.80 2.00
N SER A 83 1.96 2.35 1.39
CA SER A 83 2.27 0.91 1.32
C SER A 83 2.50 0.31 2.71
N THR A 84 3.12 1.04 3.64
CA THR A 84 3.32 0.58 5.02
C THR A 84 2.00 0.44 5.76
N VAL A 85 1.16 1.47 5.73
CA VAL A 85 -0.12 1.50 6.44
C VAL A 85 -1.11 0.49 5.85
N ALA A 86 -1.04 0.25 4.53
CA ALA A 86 -1.90 -0.70 3.82
C ALA A 86 -1.87 -2.13 4.40
N GLY A 87 -0.74 -2.55 4.96
CA GLY A 87 -0.59 -3.88 5.54
C GLY A 87 -1.52 -4.13 6.75
N ASN A 88 -2.06 -3.08 7.36
CA ASN A 88 -3.00 -3.19 8.48
C ASN A 88 -4.45 -3.36 8.05
N LEU A 89 -4.78 -3.15 6.77
CA LEU A 89 -6.15 -3.13 6.25
C LEU A 89 -6.87 -4.47 6.48
N SER A 90 -6.16 -5.57 6.24
CA SER A 90 -6.68 -6.93 6.36
C SER A 90 -5.75 -7.81 7.18
N LEU A 91 -6.26 -8.91 7.71
CA LEU A 91 -5.47 -9.86 8.49
C LEU A 91 -4.29 -10.44 7.68
N LEU A 92 -4.48 -10.61 6.36
CA LEU A 92 -3.46 -11.13 5.44
C LEU A 92 -2.53 -10.04 4.89
N GLY A 93 -2.81 -8.76 5.15
CA GLY A 93 -2.06 -7.64 4.60
C GLY A 93 -0.61 -7.56 5.08
N SER A 94 -0.30 -8.20 6.22
CA SER A 94 1.05 -8.24 6.78
C SER A 94 1.30 -9.52 7.56
N ALA A 95 2.54 -10.02 7.50
CA ALA A 95 2.98 -11.12 8.36
C ALA A 95 2.86 -10.78 9.86
N ALA A 96 3.02 -9.50 10.23
CA ALA A 96 2.87 -9.05 11.61
C ALA A 96 1.46 -9.32 12.16
N ASN A 97 0.41 -9.11 11.35
CA ASN A 97 -0.96 -9.38 11.74
C ASN A 97 -1.19 -10.88 12.00
N LEU A 98 -0.59 -11.74 11.17
CA LEU A 98 -0.66 -13.20 11.34
C LEU A 98 0.11 -13.68 12.58
N ILE A 99 1.28 -13.10 12.85
CA ILE A 99 2.03 -13.39 14.09
C ILE A 99 1.17 -13.03 15.30
N VAL A 100 0.58 -11.84 15.33
CA VAL A 100 -0.30 -11.41 16.44
C VAL A 100 -1.54 -12.30 16.55
N CYS A 101 -2.13 -12.70 15.42
CA CYS A 101 -3.27 -13.62 15.41
C CYS A 101 -2.93 -14.98 16.03
N GLU A 102 -1.79 -15.56 15.67
CA GLU A 102 -1.33 -16.84 16.18
C GLU A 102 -0.99 -16.76 17.67
N GLU A 103 -0.30 -15.70 18.09
CA GLU A 103 0.04 -15.46 19.50
C GLU A 103 -1.21 -15.21 20.35
N ALA A 104 -2.19 -14.45 19.83
CA ALA A 104 -3.47 -14.24 20.50
C ALA A 104 -4.24 -15.55 20.71
N GLN A 105 -4.15 -16.48 19.75
CA GLN A 105 -4.76 -17.80 19.89
C GLN A 105 -4.04 -18.69 20.93
N ARG A 106 -2.72 -18.57 21.04
CA ARG A 106 -1.88 -19.38 21.95
C ARG A 106 -1.83 -18.85 23.39
N ALA A 107 -2.33 -17.64 23.65
CA ALA A 107 -2.27 -17.02 24.97
C ALA A 107 -3.01 -17.83 26.06
N SER A 108 -2.25 -18.34 27.04
CA SER A 108 -2.77 -19.11 28.17
C SER A 108 -3.72 -18.27 29.04
N GLY A 109 -4.98 -18.69 29.18
CA GLY A 109 -5.98 -18.05 30.05
C GLY A 109 -6.81 -16.92 29.42
N LEU A 110 -6.38 -16.38 28.27
CA LEU A 110 -7.04 -15.27 27.56
C LEU A 110 -7.05 -15.48 26.02
N GLY A 111 -6.88 -16.72 25.55
CA GLY A 111 -6.81 -17.05 24.14
C GLY A 111 -7.99 -16.50 23.34
N TYR A 112 -7.71 -15.77 22.27
CA TYR A 112 -8.71 -15.15 21.41
C TYR A 112 -8.48 -15.52 19.95
N THR A 113 -9.50 -16.11 19.32
CA THR A 113 -9.45 -16.41 17.87
C THR A 113 -9.85 -15.17 17.08
N LEU A 114 -8.84 -14.45 16.57
CA LEU A 114 -9.07 -13.31 15.69
C LEU A 114 -9.51 -13.79 14.30
N SER A 115 -10.79 -13.63 13.99
CA SER A 115 -11.29 -13.90 12.64
C SER A 115 -10.87 -12.81 11.65
N PHE A 116 -10.80 -13.15 10.37
CA PHE A 116 -10.55 -12.19 9.29
C PHE A 116 -11.48 -10.97 9.36
N TRP A 117 -12.78 -11.22 9.54
CA TRP A 117 -13.79 -10.16 9.69
C TRP A 117 -13.66 -9.38 11.00
N GLY A 118 -13.22 -10.03 12.08
CA GLY A 118 -12.91 -9.39 13.35
C GLY A 118 -11.78 -8.36 13.19
N HIS A 119 -10.69 -8.75 12.51
CA HIS A 119 -9.60 -7.82 12.18
C HIS A 119 -10.09 -6.69 11.28
N LEU A 120 -10.88 -6.99 10.25
CA LEU A 120 -11.32 -6.02 9.25
C LEU A 120 -12.11 -4.85 9.86
N LYS A 121 -12.90 -5.10 10.92
CA LYS A 121 -13.64 -4.07 11.66
C LYS A 121 -12.73 -3.01 12.28
N PHE A 122 -11.50 -3.37 12.64
CA PHE A 122 -10.50 -2.44 13.13
C PHE A 122 -9.54 -1.98 12.01
N GLY A 123 -9.11 -2.91 11.16
CA GLY A 123 -8.15 -2.68 10.09
C GLY A 123 -8.62 -1.66 9.07
N VAL A 124 -9.88 -1.72 8.61
CA VAL A 124 -10.40 -0.78 7.61
C VAL A 124 -10.48 0.64 8.14
N PRO A 125 -11.16 0.93 9.27
CA PRO A 125 -11.24 2.30 9.79
C PRO A 125 -9.86 2.86 10.16
N SER A 126 -9.01 2.07 10.84
CA SER A 126 -7.69 2.53 11.27
C SER A 126 -6.78 2.84 10.08
N THR A 127 -6.75 1.98 9.06
CA THR A 127 -5.95 2.20 7.85
C THR A 127 -6.40 3.46 7.12
N ILE A 128 -7.71 3.66 6.93
CA ILE A 128 -8.24 4.86 6.25
C ILE A 128 -7.86 6.13 7.01
N ILE A 129 -8.05 6.16 8.33
CA ILE A 129 -7.75 7.32 9.17
C ILE A 129 -6.24 7.64 9.12
N VAL A 130 -5.38 6.64 9.35
CA VAL A 130 -3.93 6.84 9.40
C VAL A 130 -3.38 7.20 8.01
N THR A 131 -3.91 6.60 6.93
CA THR A 131 -3.58 7.01 5.57
C THR A 131 -3.95 8.47 5.32
N ALA A 132 -5.18 8.88 5.67
CA ALA A 132 -5.63 10.26 5.48
C ALA A 132 -4.76 11.27 6.25
N ILE A 133 -4.44 10.97 7.52
CA ILE A 133 -3.55 11.81 8.34
C ILE A 133 -2.15 11.90 7.73
N GLY A 134 -1.57 10.80 7.28
CA GLY A 134 -0.24 10.85 6.66
C GLY A 134 -0.24 11.66 5.37
N LEU A 135 -1.26 11.50 4.51
CA LEU A 135 -1.35 12.26 3.26
C LEU A 135 -1.45 13.78 3.49
N THR A 136 -2.00 14.23 4.63
CA THR A 136 -2.00 15.66 4.97
C THR A 136 -0.66 16.15 5.50
N LEU A 137 0.15 15.26 6.10
CA LEU A 137 1.49 15.55 6.62
C LEU A 137 2.58 15.47 5.53
N THR A 138 2.41 14.65 4.49
CA THR A 138 3.35 14.49 3.37
C THR A 138 3.25 15.63 2.35
N ARG A 139 3.11 16.88 2.82
CA ARG A 139 3.01 18.08 1.99
C ARG A 139 4.36 18.61 1.54
#